data_AF-A0A2K3KEA4-F1
#
_entry.id   AF-A0A2K3KEA4-F1
#
_cell.length_a   1.000
_cell.length_b   1.000
_cell.length_c   1.000
_cell.angle_alpha   90.00
_cell.angle_beta   90.00
_cell.angle_gamma   90.00
#
_symmetry.space_group_name_H-M   'P 1'
#
loop_
_entity.id
_entity.type
_entity.pdbx_description
1 polymer ?
#
loop_
_entity_poly.entity_id
_entity_poly.type
_entity_poly.pdbx_seq_one_letter_code
_entity_poly.pdbx_strand_id
1 'polypeptide(L)'
;DVMGVVIDVFCHPADGMSGGMDCGVRVILADMCGKFECFLSGRNAYELERMLNGCTRDLPILVLLFVRIVAKNGFVFIECIDDVSKVLLNPPYVEVDQFKNE
;
A
#
# COMPACT_ATOMS: atom_id res chain seq x y z
N ASP A 1 11.49 2.85 -1.18
CA ASP A 1 10.62 2.78 0.00
C ASP A 1 9.70 3.97 0.02
N VAL A 2 8.49 3.82 0.54
CA VAL A 2 7.51 4.91 0.69
C VAL A 2 6.77 4.79 2.01
N MET A 3 6.33 5.93 2.54
CA MET A 3 5.53 6.04 3.75
C MET A 3 4.42 7.05 3.50
N GLY A 4 3.22 6.76 3.99
CA GLY A 4 2.13 7.73 3.95
C GLY A 4 0.91 7.27 4.74
N VAL A 5 0.00 8.22 4.96
CA VAL A 5 -1.31 7.91 5.54
C VAL A 5 -2.19 7.26 4.48
N VAL A 6 -2.86 6.18 4.85
CA VAL A 6 -3.85 5.49 4.02
C VAL A 6 -5.08 6.38 3.90
N ILE A 7 -5.34 6.86 2.69
CA ILE A 7 -6.50 7.69 2.36
C ILE A 7 -7.65 6.84 1.85
N ASP A 8 -7.36 5.88 0.98
CA ASP A 8 -8.37 5.04 0.35
C ASP A 8 -7.80 3.68 -0.06
N VAL A 9 -8.66 2.67 -0.10
CA VAL A 9 -8.31 1.28 -0.41
C VAL A 9 -9.36 0.68 -1.35
N PHE A 10 -8.91 0.25 -2.52
CA PHE A 10 -9.75 -0.33 -3.56
C PHE A 10 -9.32 -1.78 -3.83
N CYS A 11 -10.18 -2.71 -3.42
CA CYS A 11 -10.01 -4.12 -3.76
C CYS A 11 -10.48 -4.36 -5.21
N HIS A 12 -9.58 -4.84 -6.05
CA HIS A 12 -9.90 -5.25 -7.41
C HIS A 12 -9.99 -6.78 -7.46
N PRO A 13 -11.13 -7.36 -7.87
CA PRO A 13 -11.15 -8.75 -8.27
C PRO A 13 -10.23 -8.93 -9.48
N ALA A 14 -9.48 -10.03 -9.52
CA ALA A 14 -8.56 -10.34 -10.61
C ALA A 14 -9.32 -10.30 -11.95
N ASP A 15 -8.95 -9.38 -12.85
CA ASP A 15 -9.38 -9.48 -14.24
C ASP A 15 -8.72 -10.74 -14.83
N GLY A 16 -9.53 -11.76 -15.13
CA GLY A 16 -9.14 -13.14 -15.41
C GLY A 16 -8.29 -13.40 -16.68
N MET A 17 -7.31 -12.54 -16.99
CA MET A 17 -6.32 -12.75 -18.05
C MET A 17 -5.10 -13.57 -17.61
N SER A 18 -4.83 -13.68 -16.31
CA SER A 18 -3.88 -14.64 -15.76
C SER A 18 -4.67 -15.73 -15.05
N GLY A 19 -4.48 -17.00 -15.42
CA GLY A 19 -5.17 -18.16 -14.82
C GLY A 19 -4.87 -18.41 -13.33
N GLY A 20 -4.41 -17.38 -12.60
CA GLY A 20 -4.27 -17.33 -11.15
C GLY A 20 -5.21 -16.29 -10.56
N MET A 21 -5.87 -16.65 -9.47
CA MET A 21 -6.82 -15.83 -8.73
C MET A 21 -6.07 -14.80 -7.88
N ASP A 22 -5.39 -13.86 -8.52
CA ASP A 22 -4.60 -12.83 -7.82
C ASP A 22 -5.44 -11.58 -7.58
N CYS A 23 -6.04 -11.47 -6.39
CA CYS A 23 -6.69 -10.25 -5.94
C CYS A 23 -5.66 -9.12 -5.80
N GLY A 24 -5.89 -8.02 -6.51
CA GLY A 24 -5.07 -6.81 -6.42
C GLY A 24 -5.71 -5.78 -5.49
N VAL A 25 -4.90 -5.07 -4.72
CA VAL A 25 -5.33 -3.96 -3.86
C VAL A 25 -4.62 -2.70 -4.30
N ARG A 26 -5.40 -1.68 -4.66
CA ARG A 26 -4.90 -0.34 -4.91
C ARG A 26 -5.10 0.49 -3.65
N VAL A 27 -4.05 1.15 -3.20
CA VAL A 27 -4.05 2.00 -2.01
C VAL A 27 -3.64 3.40 -2.43
N ILE A 28 -4.38 4.40 -1.96
CA ILE A 28 -3.97 5.80 -2.08
C ILE A 28 -3.29 6.19 -0.78
N LEU A 29 -2.01 6.55 -0.87
CA LEU A 29 -1.25 7.11 0.24
C LEU A 29 -1.11 8.62 0.07
N ALA A 30 -1.07 9.32 1.19
CA ALA A 30 -0.73 10.74 1.23
C ALA A 30 0.49 11.00 2.12
N ASP A 31 1.33 11.91 1.65
CA ASP A 31 2.44 12.50 2.39
C ASP A 31 2.49 14.03 2.22
N MET A 32 3.54 14.65 2.77
CA MET A 32 3.75 16.09 2.65
C MET A 32 3.89 16.58 1.19
N CYS A 33 4.20 15.70 0.25
CA CYS A 33 4.34 16.00 -1.17
C CYS A 33 3.03 15.80 -1.96
N GLY A 34 2.00 15.19 -1.36
CA GLY A 34 0.68 15.02 -1.96
C GLY A 34 0.20 13.58 -1.90
N LYS A 35 -0.57 13.16 -2.90
CA LYS A 35 -1.16 11.82 -2.98
C LYS A 35 -0.49 11.00 -4.07
N PHE A 36 -0.30 9.71 -3.80
CA PHE A 36 0.24 8.78 -4.78
C PHE A 36 -0.39 7.40 -4.64
N GLU A 37 -0.35 6.65 -5.73
CA GLU A 37 -1.01 5.36 -5.84
C GLU A 37 -0.02 4.23 -5.63
N CYS A 38 -0.43 3.25 -4.83
CA CYS A 38 0.28 2.03 -4.58
C CYS A 38 -0.56 0.84 -5.04
N PHE A 39 0.07 -0.13 -5.67
CA PHE A 39 -0.54 -1.38 -6.09
C PHE A 39 0.14 -2.55 -5.36
N LEU A 40 -0.68 -3.38 -4.74
CA LEU A 40 -0.27 -4.59 -4.06
C LEU A 40 -1.01 -5.76 -4.70
N SER A 41 -0.32 -6.86 -4.94
CA SER A 41 -0.90 -8.12 -5.42
C SER A 41 -0.60 -9.24 -4.44
N GLY A 42 -1.20 -10.41 -4.69
CA GLY A 42 -0.80 -11.66 -4.06
C GLY A 42 -0.74 -11.59 -2.53
N ARG A 43 0.41 -11.99 -1.97
CA ARG A 43 0.60 -12.04 -0.50
C ARG A 43 0.57 -10.64 0.12
N ASN A 44 1.16 -9.65 -0.54
CA ASN A 44 1.22 -8.28 -0.03
C ASN A 44 -0.19 -7.69 0.13
N ALA A 45 -1.06 -7.94 -0.85
CA ALA A 45 -2.46 -7.52 -0.79
C ALA A 45 -3.22 -8.19 0.37
N TYR A 46 -3.04 -9.50 0.54
CA TYR A 46 -3.67 -10.27 1.62
C TYR A 46 -3.18 -9.83 3.01
N GLU A 47 -1.88 -9.60 3.17
CA GLU A 47 -1.31 -9.11 4.43
C GLU A 47 -1.88 -7.74 4.80
N LEU A 48 -1.96 -6.82 3.83
CA LEU A 48 -2.53 -5.50 4.06
C LEU A 48 -3.99 -5.58 4.53
N GLU A 49 -4.82 -6.36 3.84
CA GLU A 49 -6.23 -6.55 4.19
C GLU A 49 -6.39 -7.06 5.64
N ARG A 50 -5.58 -8.06 6.03
CA ARG A 50 -5.58 -8.59 7.40
C ARG A 50 -5.18 -7.54 8.44
N MET A 51 -4.17 -6.72 8.14
CA MET A 51 -3.71 -5.66 9.05
C MET A 51 -4.76 -4.55 9.21
N LEU A 52 -5.41 -4.15 8.11
CA LEU A 52 -6.44 -3.10 8.12
C LEU A 52 -7.72 -3.56 8.86
N ASN A 53 -8.14 -4.81 8.71
CA ASN A 53 -9.30 -5.36 9.43
C ASN A 53 -9.14 -5.35 10.95
N GLY A 54 -7.92 -5.35 11.47
CA GLY A 54 -7.61 -5.22 12.90
C GLY A 54 -7.39 -3.77 13.35
N CYS A 55 -7.32 -2.81 12.43
CA CYS A 55 -7.00 -1.42 12.73
C CYS A 55 -8.25 -0.69 13.23
N THR A 56 -8.27 -0.29 14.49
CA THR A 56 -9.41 0.39 15.09
C THR A 56 -8.99 1.80 15.55
N ARG A 57 -9.47 2.80 14.80
CA ARG A 57 -9.68 4.21 15.19
C ARG A 57 -8.66 5.29 14.78
N ASP A 58 -7.43 4.96 14.38
CA ASP A 58 -6.48 5.97 13.87
C ASP A 58 -6.35 5.94 12.33
N LEU A 59 -5.99 7.09 11.74
CA LEU A 59 -5.54 7.16 10.34
C LEU A 59 -4.32 6.26 10.16
N PRO A 60 -4.42 5.13 9.41
CA PRO A 60 -3.34 4.17 9.34
C PRO A 60 -2.17 4.74 8.56
N ILE A 61 -0.96 4.62 9.09
CA ILE A 61 0.27 4.91 8.35
C ILE A 61 0.78 3.60 7.77
N LEU A 62 0.96 3.59 6.46
CA LEU A 62 1.50 2.45 5.73
C LEU A 62 2.93 2.76 5.30
N VAL A 63 3.84 1.82 5.58
CA VAL A 63 5.21 1.84 5.08
C VAL A 63 5.39 0.66 4.13
N LEU A 64 5.84 0.95 2.91
CA LEU A 64 6.15 -0.05 1.89
C LEU A 64 7.65 -0.03 1.58
N LEU A 65 8.33 -1.15 1.82
CA LEU A 65 9.76 -1.29 1.59
C LEU A 65 10.03 -2.11 0.32
N PHE A 66 11.17 -1.83 -0.33
CA PHE A 66 11.64 -2.52 -1.53
C PHE A 66 10.58 -2.54 -2.66
N VAL A 67 9.97 -1.39 -2.90
CA VAL A 67 8.94 -1.19 -3.93
C VAL A 67 9.54 -0.80 -5.29
N ARG A 68 8.78 -1.07 -6.35
CA ARG A 68 9.08 -0.64 -7.72
C ARG A 68 8.24 0.57 -8.10
N ILE A 69 8.84 1.55 -8.79
CA ILE A 69 8.10 2.62 -9.45
C ILE A 69 7.79 2.15 -10.88
N VAL A 70 6.53 2.21 -11.27
CA VAL A 70 6.06 1.79 -12.59
C VAL A 70 5.42 2.97 -13.31
N ALA A 71 5.79 3.17 -14.57
CA ALA A 71 5.10 4.09 -15.48
C ALA A 71 4.42 3.28 -16.59
N LYS A 72 3.09 3.29 -16.64
CA LYS A 72 2.30 2.55 -17.64
C LYS A 72 1.12 3.39 -18.12
N ASN A 73 0.94 3.50 -19.43
CA ASN A 73 -0.16 4.25 -20.06
C ASN A 73 -0.30 5.71 -19.55
N GLY A 74 0.82 6.37 -19.25
CA GLY A 74 0.83 7.74 -18.73
C GLY A 74 0.58 7.88 -17.22
N PHE A 75 0.38 6.78 -16.50
CA PHE A 75 0.22 6.76 -15.05
C PHE A 75 1.50 6.27 -14.37
N VAL A 76 1.89 6.95 -13.29
CA VAL A 76 3.00 6.55 -12.42
C VAL A 76 2.43 6.04 -11.10
N PHE A 77 2.79 4.83 -10.72
CA PHE A 77 2.37 4.22 -9.46
C PHE A 77 3.51 3.41 -8.83
N ILE A 78 3.37 3.15 -7.53
CA ILE A 78 4.26 2.32 -6.75
C ILE A 78 3.69 0.90 -6.72
N GLU A 79 4.54 -0.10 -6.90
CA GLU A 79 4.14 -1.50 -6.95
C GLU A 79 4.93 -2.31 -5.93
N CYS A 80 4.22 -3.12 -5.14
CA CYS A 80 4.84 -4.13 -4.31
C CYS A 80 5.16 -5.37 -5.16
N ILE A 81 6.40 -5.82 -5.07
CA ILE A 81 6.87 -7.05 -5.70
C ILE A 81 6.67 -8.19 -4.70
N ASP A 82 5.95 -9.24 -5.11
CA ASP A 82 5.75 -10.42 -4.28
C ASP A 82 7.08 -11.06 -3.84
N ASP A 83 7.11 -11.54 -2.59
CA ASP A 83 8.27 -12.09 -1.89
C ASP A 83 9.49 -11.15 -1.72
N VAL A 84 9.41 -9.90 -2.18
CA VAL A 84 10.49 -8.91 -2.06
C VAL A 84 10.07 -7.72 -1.20
N SER A 85 8.92 -7.14 -1.52
CA SER A 85 8.42 -5.97 -0.79
C SER A 85 7.95 -6.35 0.61
N LYS A 86 7.97 -5.38 1.52
CA LYS A 86 7.44 -5.54 2.87
C LYS A 86 6.36 -4.50 3.12
N VAL A 87 5.26 -4.95 3.71
CA VAL A 87 4.11 -4.11 4.06
C VAL A 87 4.06 -3.97 5.58
N LEU A 88 4.17 -2.75 6.09
CA LEU A 88 4.13 -2.48 7.53
C LEU A 88 3.02 -1.47 7.83
N LEU A 89 2.12 -1.83 8.74
CA LEU A 89 1.05 -0.95 9.21
C LEU A 89 1.39 -0.38 10.58
N ASN A 90 1.41 0.95 10.71
CA ASN A 90 1.74 1.68 11.93
C ASN A 90 3.00 1.16 12.65
N PRO A 91 4.15 0.99 11.96
CA PRO A 91 5.36 0.52 12.63
C PRO A 91 5.82 1.55 13.68
N PRO A 92 6.48 1.11 14.78
CA PRO A 92 6.90 1.99 15.88
C PRO A 92 8.18 2.75 15.51
N TYR A 93 8.10 3.59 14.47
CA TYR A 93 9.18 4.46 14.03
C TYR A 93 8.91 5.90 14.47
N VAL A 94 9.96 6.63 14.81
CA VAL A 94 9.83 8.04 15.24
C VAL A 94 9.20 8.88 14.14
N GLU A 95 9.51 8.58 12.89
CA GLU A 95 8.95 9.24 11.71
C GLU A 95 7.44 9.00 11.57
N VAL A 96 6.94 7.83 12.00
CA VAL A 96 5.50 7.52 12.01
C VAL A 96 4.80 8.33 13.10
N ASP A 97 5.42 8.49 14.26
CA ASP A 97 4.87 9.33 15.34
C ASP A 97 4.86 10.81 14.94
N GLN A 98 5.87 11.29 14.22
CA GLN A 98 5.90 12.67 13.68
C GLN A 98 4.78 12.89 12.67
N PHE A 99 4.55 11.93 11.77
CA PHE A 99 3.53 12.00 10.73
C PHE A 99 2.09 12.05 11.27
N LYS A 100 1.85 11.58 12.50
CA LYS A 100 0.54 11.66 13.18
C LYS A 100 0.27 13.01 13.84
N ASN A 101 1.30 13.80 14.11
CA ASN A 101 1.21 15.03 14.91
C ASN A 101 1.24 16.32 14.06
N GLU A 102 1.37 16.19 12.73
CA GLU A 102 1.27 17.29 11.75
C GLU A 102 -0.11 17.31 11.09
#